data_AF-Q4SSN1-F1
#
_entry.id   AF-Q4SSN1-F1
#
_cell.length_a   1.000
_cell.length_b   1.000
_cell.length_c   1.000
_cell.angle_alpha   90.00
_cell.angle_beta   90.00
_cell.angle_gamma   90.00
#
_symmetry.space_group_name_H-M   'P 1'
#
loop_
_entity.id
_entity.type
_entity.pdbx_description
1 polymer ?
#
loop_
_entity_poly.entity_id
_entity_poly.type
_entity_poly.pdbx_seq_one_letter_code
_entity_poly.pdbx_strand_id
1 'polypeptide(L)'
;MEEANKLVGAGKKHLVMGKVVEAVNSLQEACGILAKTFGDTADECGEAFFWCGKALLDLARWEYLECFDFSVFNLEFRLLI
;
A
#
# COMPACT_ATOMS: atom_id res chain seq x y z
N MET A 1 -6.18 15.01 -6.00
CA MET A 1 -6.75 14.01 -6.93
C MET A 1 -5.70 13.47 -7.89
N GLU A 2 -5.10 14.31 -8.73
CA GLU A 2 -4.15 13.81 -9.75
C GLU A 2 -2.86 13.21 -9.15
N GLU A 3 -2.35 13.76 -8.04
CA GLU A 3 -1.19 13.19 -7.33
C GLU A 3 -1.45 11.80 -6.75
N ALA A 4 -2.60 11.60 -6.09
CA ALA A 4 -2.96 10.28 -5.57
C ALA A 4 -3.11 9.25 -6.69
N ASN A 5 -3.76 9.62 -7.80
CA ASN A 5 -3.90 8.73 -8.95
C ASN A 5 -2.55 8.41 -9.62
N LYS A 6 -1.62 9.37 -9.65
CA LYS A 6 -0.23 9.13 -10.11
C LYS A 6 0.49 8.14 -9.21
N LEU A 7 0.35 8.26 -7.89
CA LEU A 7 0.94 7.34 -6.91
C LEU A 7 0.32 5.95 -6.98
N VAL A 8 -1.00 5.83 -7.15
CA VAL A 8 -1.67 4.54 -7.41
C VAL A 8 -1.15 3.91 -8.71
N GLY A 9 -0.98 4.72 -9.76
CA GLY A 9 -0.39 4.27 -11.02
C GLY A 9 1.07 3.78 -10.87
N ALA A 10 1.87 4.45 -10.05
CA ALA A 10 3.23 4.04 -9.73
C ALA A 10 3.27 2.74 -8.91
N GLY A 11 2.43 2.63 -7.88
CA GLY A 11 2.28 1.43 -7.06
C GLY A 11 1.86 0.21 -7.88
N LYS A 12 0.91 0.37 -8.82
CA LYS A 12 0.53 -0.68 -9.77
C LYS A 12 1.72 -1.15 -10.62
N LYS A 13 2.55 -0.23 -11.11
CA LYS A 13 3.77 -0.59 -11.87
C LYS A 13 4.76 -1.35 -11.00
N HIS A 14 4.99 -0.91 -9.77
CA HIS A 14 5.87 -1.61 -8.81
C HIS A 14 5.37 -3.03 -8.50
N LEU A 15 4.06 -3.24 -8.39
CA LEU A 15 3.47 -4.58 -8.24
C LEU A 15 3.78 -5.50 -9.43
N VAL A 16 3.67 -5.00 -10.66
CA VAL A 16 4.00 -5.78 -11.87
C VAL A 16 5.50 -6.09 -11.95
N MET A 17 6.34 -5.17 -11.47
CA MET A 17 7.79 -5.36 -11.42
C MET A 17 8.25 -6.26 -10.25
N GLY A 18 7.34 -6.73 -9.39
CA GLY A 18 7.67 -7.54 -8.22
C GLY A 18 8.30 -6.74 -7.07
N LYS A 19 8.30 -5.41 -7.14
CA LYS A 19 8.83 -4.52 -6.12
C LYS A 19 7.76 -4.19 -5.08
N VAL A 20 7.42 -5.17 -4.25
CA VAL A 20 6.22 -5.06 -3.40
C VAL A 20 6.38 -4.03 -2.28
N VAL A 21 7.58 -3.87 -1.71
CA VAL A 21 7.88 -2.85 -0.68
C VAL A 21 7.68 -1.42 -1.22
N GLU A 22 8.26 -1.12 -2.40
CA GLU A 22 8.09 0.18 -3.06
C GLU A 22 6.63 0.43 -3.45
N ALA A 23 5.91 -0.64 -3.85
CA ALA A 23 4.49 -0.56 -4.19
C ALA A 23 3.63 -0.18 -2.98
N VAL A 24 3.82 -0.85 -1.84
CA VAL A 24 3.08 -0.59 -0.60
C VAL A 24 3.30 0.85 -0.14
N ASN A 25 4.54 1.33 -0.18
CA ASN A 25 4.86 2.69 0.25
C ASN A 25 4.16 3.75 -0.61
N SER A 26 4.24 3.60 -1.95
CA SER A 26 3.56 4.51 -2.89
C SER A 26 2.03 4.46 -2.75
N LEU A 27 1.46 3.28 -2.47
CA LEU A 27 0.01 3.12 -2.32
C LEU A 27 -0.51 3.65 -0.98
N GLN A 28 0.26 3.51 0.11
CA GLN A 28 -0.07 4.11 1.40
C GLN A 28 -0.11 5.64 1.33
N GLU A 29 0.90 6.26 0.71
CA GLU A 29 0.90 7.71 0.51
C GLU A 29 -0.33 8.16 -0.30
N ALA A 30 -0.69 7.42 -1.36
CA ALA A 30 -1.89 7.71 -2.14
C ALA A 30 -3.16 7.63 -1.27
N CYS A 31 -3.28 6.59 -0.44
CA CYS A 31 -4.41 6.42 0.48
C CYS A 31 -4.47 7.56 1.51
N GLY A 32 -3.34 8.00 2.06
CA GLY A 32 -3.28 9.12 3.00
C GLY A 32 -3.71 10.46 2.38
N ILE A 33 -3.40 10.68 1.10
CA ILE A 33 -3.86 11.87 0.36
C ILE A 33 -5.37 11.78 0.08
N LEU A 34 -5.87 10.61 -0.30
CA LEU A 34 -7.28 10.38 -0.59
C LEU A 34 -8.16 10.49 0.66
N ALA A 35 -7.75 9.88 1.76
CA ALA A 35 -8.40 10.02 3.06
C ALA A 35 -8.52 11.49 3.51
N LYS A 36 -7.46 12.29 3.31
CA LYS A 36 -7.48 13.74 3.61
C LYS A 36 -8.37 14.56 2.68
N THR A 37 -8.57 14.12 1.43
CA THR A 37 -9.32 14.89 0.43
C THR A 37 -10.80 14.54 0.37
N PHE A 38 -11.16 13.27 0.54
CA PHE A 38 -12.54 12.80 0.40
C PHE A 38 -13.14 12.23 1.70
N GLY A 39 -12.31 11.90 2.69
CA GLY A 39 -12.72 11.16 3.88
C GLY A 39 -12.59 9.65 3.68
N ASP A 40 -12.41 8.92 4.79
CA ASP A 40 -12.14 7.47 4.80
C ASP A 40 -13.27 6.62 4.18
N THR A 41 -14.47 7.18 4.01
CA THR A 41 -15.67 6.49 3.51
C THR A 41 -16.08 6.88 2.09
N ALA A 42 -15.27 7.65 1.38
CA ALA A 42 -15.59 8.02 0.00
C ALA A 42 -15.35 6.87 -0.99
N ASP A 43 -16.27 6.69 -1.93
CA ASP A 43 -16.21 5.62 -2.94
C ASP A 43 -14.95 5.73 -3.83
N GLU A 44 -14.45 6.96 -4.04
CA GLU A 44 -13.24 7.24 -4.80
C GLU A 44 -11.96 6.72 -4.13
N CYS A 45 -11.97 6.54 -2.80
CA CYS A 45 -10.87 5.94 -2.05
C CYS A 45 -10.83 4.41 -2.22
N GLY A 46 -11.95 3.79 -2.60
CA GLY A 46 -12.12 2.34 -2.64
C GLY A 46 -11.12 1.64 -3.57
N GLU A 47 -10.84 2.22 -4.75
CA GLU A 47 -9.85 1.65 -5.66
C GLU A 47 -8.44 1.69 -5.06
N ALA A 48 -8.03 2.82 -4.47
CA ALA A 48 -6.69 2.95 -3.89
C ALA A 48 -6.48 2.00 -2.71
N PHE A 49 -7.46 1.90 -1.81
CA PHE A 49 -7.42 0.97 -0.67
C PHE A 49 -7.39 -0.49 -1.13
N PHE A 50 -8.14 -0.85 -2.18
CA PHE A 50 -8.11 -2.18 -2.75
C PHE A 50 -6.71 -2.56 -3.26
N TRP A 51 -6.07 -1.67 -4.03
CA TRP A 51 -4.71 -1.91 -4.52
C TRP A 51 -3.67 -1.94 -3.40
N CYS A 52 -3.81 -1.07 -2.39
CA CYS A 52 -2.95 -1.07 -1.21
C CYS A 52 -3.07 -2.40 -0.43
N GLY A 53 -4.30 -2.89 -0.22
CA GLY A 53 -4.55 -4.16 0.45
C GLY A 53 -3.97 -5.35 -0.33
N LYS A 54 -4.12 -5.37 -1.65
CA LYS A 54 -3.50 -6.37 -2.51
C LYS A 54 -1.96 -6.33 -2.40
N ALA A 55 -1.38 -5.14 -2.42
CA ALA A 55 0.07 -4.97 -2.28
C ALA A 55 0.58 -5.49 -0.93
N LEU A 56 -0.14 -5.20 0.16
CA LEU A 56 0.18 -5.72 1.49
C LEU A 56 0.05 -7.24 1.58
N LEU A 57 -0.94 -7.83 0.93
CA LEU A 57 -1.08 -9.29 0.87
C LEU A 57 0.06 -9.94 0.08
N ASP A 58 0.44 -9.34 -1.04
CA ASP A 58 1.62 -9.77 -1.80
C ASP A 58 2.88 -9.60 -0.93
N LEU A 59 3.02 -8.48 -0.20
CA LEU A 59 4.18 -8.24 0.68
C LEU A 59 4.23 -9.28 1.79
N ALA A 60 3.13 -9.55 2.47
CA ALA A 60 3.05 -10.59 3.49
C ALA A 60 3.43 -11.96 2.89
N ARG A 61 2.97 -12.29 1.68
CA ARG A 61 3.36 -13.54 0.99
C ARG A 61 4.85 -13.60 0.67
N TRP A 62 5.47 -12.48 0.31
CA TRP A 62 6.92 -12.36 0.14
C TRP A 62 7.66 -12.49 1.48
N GLU A 63 7.20 -11.77 2.50
CA GLU A 63 7.75 -11.84 3.86
C GLU A 63 7.64 -13.24 4.45
N TYR A 64 6.58 -14.00 4.20
CA TYR A 64 6.50 -15.39 4.66
C TYR A 64 7.53 -16.31 3.98
N LEU A 65 7.98 -15.99 2.76
CA LEU A 65 9.05 -16.72 2.08
C LEU A 65 10.46 -16.29 2.55
N GLU A 66 10.63 -15.03 2.94
CA GLU A 66 11.89 -14.50 3.50
C GLU A 66 11.97 -14.55 5.04
N CYS A 67 10.88 -14.82 5.76
CA CYS A 67 10.82 -14.91 7.24
C CYS A 67 11.51 -16.14 7.82
N PHE A 68 12.37 -16.83 7.05
CA PHE A 68 13.50 -17.49 7.68
C PHE A 68 14.55 -16.49 8.20
N ASP A 69 14.44 -15.19 7.90
CA ASP A 69 15.44 -14.19 8.29
C ASP A 69 14.99 -13.07 9.27
N PHE A 70 13.88 -12.32 9.12
CA PHE A 70 13.77 -11.06 9.90
C PHE A 70 12.41 -10.70 10.52
N SER A 71 12.35 -10.84 11.83
CA SER A 71 11.35 -10.43 12.81
C SER A 71 11.14 -8.89 12.98
N VAL A 72 11.23 -8.09 11.90
CA VAL A 72 11.36 -6.61 12.01
C VAL A 72 10.22 -5.76 11.44
N PHE A 73 9.29 -6.30 10.64
CA PHE A 73 8.21 -5.47 10.08
C PHE A 73 7.07 -5.14 11.07
N ASN A 74 7.17 -5.58 12.33
CA ASN A 74 6.08 -5.56 13.32
C ASN A 74 6.09 -4.37 14.30
N LEU A 75 6.68 -3.21 13.96
CA LEU A 75 6.69 -2.06 14.88
C LEU A 75 6.04 -0.76 14.34
N GLU A 76 5.88 -0.57 13.03
CA GLU A 76 5.24 0.66 12.50
C GLU A 76 3.76 0.50 12.14
N PHE A 77 3.23 -0.71 12.00
CA PHE A 77 1.84 -0.94 11.58
C PHE A 77 0.80 -0.97 12.72
N ARG A 78 1.21 -0.82 13.98
CA ARG A 78 0.34 -0.98 15.16
C ARG A 78 -0.28 0.33 15.69
N LEU A 79 -0.03 1.47 15.05
CA LEU A 79 -0.51 2.78 15.53
C LEU A 79 -1.52 3.48 14.61
N LEU A 80 -2.02 2.82 13.55
CA LEU A 80 -2.94 3.46 12.59
C LEU A 80 -4.22 2.66 12.25
N ILE A 81 -4.64 1.77 13.15
CA ILE A 81 -6.02 1.26 13.22
C ILE A 81 -6.45 1.40 14.69
#